data_AF-A0A7S3E5Y6-F1
#
_entry.id   AF-A0A7S3E5Y6-F1
#
_cell.length_a   1.000
_cell.length_b   1.000
_cell.length_c   1.000
_cell.angle_alpha   90.00
_cell.angle_beta   90.00
_cell.angle_gamma   90.00
#
_symmetry.space_group_name_H-M   'P 1'
#
loop_
_entity.id
_entity.type
_entity.pdbx_description
1 polymer ?
#
loop_
_entity_poly.entity_id
_entity_poly.type
_entity_poly.pdbx_seq_one_letter_code
_entity_poly.pdbx_strand_id
1 'polypeptide(L)'
;ARFLSAGSKSIPKPWSRERTRSAMVRFVDDYLYLTTSEEEARTFLSVMQEGFPSYNCRINGEKTARNFSLGHGDAGADESGRNLWVDESGASWLRWCGMLINAETCEVESDYSRFEGTTLLRDSISVPRLPGRTLKSKLCYALVFRCSNPLLFDTIINSRATVSKNISLCFHHCAMRLECLLAGTQYDLPVIEEAIEGALWVVTRKYAAAIKAQKEQMQAPSYGGYRNRHVRKIPPNQIRALGIKAFLNVLERRRQGKDKVVERLQRMLKSSNEVI
;
A
#
# COMPACT_ATOMS: atom_id res chain seq x y z
N ALA A 1 4.21 -29.34 38.25
CA ALA A 1 4.92 -30.44 37.58
C ALA A 1 6.30 -29.94 37.14
N ARG A 2 7.35 -30.70 37.44
CA ARG A 2 8.76 -30.36 37.20
C ARG A 2 9.02 -30.18 35.70
N PHE A 3 9.62 -29.07 35.28
CA PHE A 3 10.28 -28.98 33.98
C PHE A 3 11.64 -29.69 34.10
N LEU A 4 11.76 -30.81 33.39
CA LEU A 4 12.99 -31.57 33.27
C LEU A 4 14.01 -30.76 32.48
N SER A 5 15.22 -30.70 33.04
CA SER A 5 16.44 -30.28 32.38
C SER A 5 16.81 -31.26 31.26
N ALA A 6 17.11 -30.75 30.07
CA ALA A 6 17.84 -31.49 29.05
C ALA A 6 18.64 -30.53 28.16
N GLY A 7 19.97 -30.70 28.19
CA GLY A 7 20.88 -30.32 27.10
C GLY A 7 21.31 -28.87 27.01
N SER A 8 22.40 -28.53 27.71
CA SER A 8 23.18 -27.32 27.44
C SER A 8 23.80 -27.36 26.04
N LYS A 9 23.08 -26.90 25.02
CA LYS A 9 23.74 -26.32 23.84
C LYS A 9 24.00 -24.86 24.19
N SER A 10 25.28 -24.54 24.39
CA SER A 10 25.76 -23.19 24.65
C SER A 10 25.17 -22.23 23.62
N ILE A 11 24.34 -21.30 24.08
CA ILE A 11 23.97 -20.11 23.30
C ILE A 11 25.29 -19.38 23.05
N PRO A 12 25.72 -19.18 21.79
CA PRO A 12 26.98 -18.50 21.52
C PRO A 12 26.96 -17.12 22.19
N LYS A 13 28.00 -16.83 22.98
CA LYS A 13 28.21 -15.52 23.62
C LYS A 13 28.12 -14.42 22.56
N PRO A 14 27.59 -13.22 22.89
CA PRO A 14 27.41 -12.16 21.92
C PRO A 14 28.79 -11.64 21.50
N TRP A 15 29.19 -12.04 20.30
CA TRP A 15 30.22 -11.36 19.54
C TRP A 15 29.81 -9.89 19.44
N SER A 16 30.76 -8.98 19.61
CA SER A 16 30.64 -7.55 19.40
C SER A 16 30.38 -7.21 17.92
N ARG A 17 29.28 -7.73 17.37
CA ARG A 17 28.79 -7.40 16.05
C ARG A 17 28.10 -6.04 16.15
N GLU A 18 28.47 -5.15 15.23
CA GLU A 18 27.63 -4.03 14.84
C GLU A 18 26.19 -4.54 14.76
N ARG A 19 25.31 -3.98 15.59
CA ARG A 19 24.01 -4.58 15.88
C ARG A 19 23.20 -4.63 14.58
N THR A 20 23.12 -5.80 13.95
CA THR A 20 22.35 -6.02 12.72
C THR A 20 20.93 -5.55 12.97
N ARG A 21 20.44 -4.65 12.10
CA ARG A 21 19.11 -4.07 12.22
C ARG A 21 18.17 -4.94 11.43
N SER A 22 17.49 -5.86 12.11
CA SER A 22 16.44 -6.69 11.53
C SER A 22 15.07 -6.34 12.09
N ALA A 23 14.04 -6.47 11.26
CA ALA A 23 12.63 -6.41 11.67
C ALA A 23 11.87 -7.58 11.03
N MET A 24 10.99 -8.21 11.81
CA MET A 24 10.08 -9.23 11.32
C MET A 24 8.65 -8.79 11.61
N VAL A 25 7.80 -8.84 10.60
CA VAL A 25 6.37 -8.56 10.71
C VAL A 25 5.60 -9.79 10.27
N ARG A 26 4.55 -10.14 11.01
CA ARG A 26 3.65 -11.26 10.69
C ARG A 26 2.22 -10.74 10.62
N PHE A 27 1.51 -11.09 9.56
CA PHE A 27 0.07 -10.87 9.44
C PHE A 27 -0.62 -12.19 9.12
N VAL A 28 -1.21 -12.81 10.15
CA VAL A 28 -1.80 -14.16 10.09
C VAL A 28 -0.77 -15.18 9.60
N ASP A 29 -0.75 -15.50 8.31
CA ASP A 29 0.15 -16.49 7.70
C ASP A 29 1.24 -15.85 6.82
N ASP A 30 1.17 -14.54 6.59
CA ASP A 30 2.15 -13.81 5.80
C ASP A 30 3.29 -13.28 6.69
N TYR A 31 4.53 -13.56 6.30
CA TYR A 31 5.74 -13.10 6.99
C TYR A 31 6.52 -12.12 6.10
N LEU A 32 7.00 -11.04 6.70
CA LEU A 32 7.94 -10.10 6.10
C LEU A 32 9.17 -9.99 7.00
N TYR A 33 10.34 -10.33 6.47
CA TYR A 33 11.61 -10.21 7.18
C TYR A 33 12.51 -9.21 6.45
N LEU A 34 12.95 -8.18 7.16
CA LEU A 34 13.82 -7.12 6.67
C LEU A 34 15.10 -7.14 7.51
N THR A 35 16.26 -7.18 6.88
CA THR A 35 17.55 -7.12 7.57
C THR A 35 18.58 -6.43 6.68
N THR A 36 19.57 -5.82 7.32
CA THR A 36 20.76 -5.27 6.64
C THR A 36 21.82 -6.34 6.36
N SER A 37 21.62 -7.59 6.80
CA SER A 37 22.55 -8.72 6.61
C SER A 37 21.94 -9.77 5.69
N GLU A 38 22.54 -9.98 4.51
CA GLU A 38 22.11 -11.03 3.59
C GLU A 38 22.25 -12.44 4.22
N GLU A 39 23.27 -12.67 5.06
CA GLU A 39 23.47 -13.94 5.77
C GLU A 39 22.28 -14.25 6.69
N GLU A 40 21.76 -13.24 7.40
CA GLU A 40 20.57 -13.40 8.24
C GLU A 40 19.32 -13.65 7.39
N ALA A 41 19.18 -12.96 6.25
CA ALA A 41 18.06 -13.17 5.33
C ALA A 41 18.05 -14.60 4.76
N ARG A 42 19.23 -15.14 4.40
CA ARG A 42 19.42 -16.52 3.96
C ARG A 42 19.10 -17.52 5.07
N THR A 43 19.56 -17.25 6.28
CA THR A 43 19.27 -18.09 7.46
C THR A 43 17.78 -18.14 7.73
N PHE A 44 17.10 -16.98 7.72
CA PHE A 44 15.65 -16.90 7.87
C PHE A 44 14.94 -17.70 6.78
N LEU A 45 15.31 -17.52 5.51
CA LEU A 45 14.72 -18.27 4.39
C LEU A 45 14.88 -19.78 4.56
N SER A 46 16.09 -20.26 4.93
CA SER A 46 16.36 -21.68 5.16
C SER A 46 15.47 -22.27 6.25
N VAL A 47 15.32 -21.57 7.39
CA VAL A 47 14.45 -22.00 8.50
C VAL A 47 12.99 -22.05 8.05
N MET A 48 12.53 -21.04 7.31
CA MET A 48 11.15 -20.99 6.84
C MET A 48 10.85 -22.07 5.78
N GLN A 49 11.84 -22.44 4.95
CA GLN A 49 11.74 -23.51 3.96
C GLN A 49 11.73 -24.91 4.59
N GLU A 50 12.55 -25.15 5.62
CA GLU A 50 12.49 -26.38 6.42
C GLU A 50 11.10 -26.56 7.05
N GLY A 51 10.45 -25.43 7.39
CA GLY A 51 9.13 -25.39 7.98
C GLY A 51 9.16 -25.84 9.44
N PHE A 52 7.98 -26.13 9.99
CA PHE A 52 7.84 -26.53 11.38
C PHE A 52 7.03 -27.84 11.45
N PRO A 53 7.70 -29.00 11.26
CA PRO A 53 7.04 -30.30 11.14
C PRO A 53 6.19 -30.67 12.36
N SER A 54 6.62 -30.30 13.57
CA SER A 54 5.88 -30.52 14.81
C SER A 54 4.50 -29.85 14.84
N TYR A 55 4.29 -28.83 14.00
CA TYR A 55 3.03 -28.11 13.86
C TYR A 55 2.36 -28.34 12.50
N ASN A 56 2.89 -29.27 11.70
CA ASN A 56 2.50 -29.50 10.31
C ASN A 56 2.43 -28.20 9.48
N CYS A 57 3.32 -27.25 9.78
CA CYS A 57 3.36 -25.95 9.12
C CYS A 57 4.48 -25.92 8.08
N ARG A 58 4.15 -25.52 6.87
CA ARG A 58 5.08 -25.41 5.74
C ARG A 58 4.86 -24.10 5.02
N ILE A 59 5.94 -23.49 4.54
CA ILE A 59 5.86 -22.28 3.73
C ILE A 59 5.72 -22.63 2.26
N ASN A 60 4.90 -21.87 1.54
CA ASN A 60 4.74 -22.01 0.11
C ASN A 60 5.93 -21.35 -0.61
N GLY A 61 6.83 -22.19 -1.15
CA GLY A 61 8.01 -21.74 -1.89
C GLY A 61 7.68 -20.91 -3.13
N GLU A 62 6.60 -21.25 -3.85
CA GLU A 62 6.15 -20.50 -5.04
C GLU A 62 5.67 -19.09 -4.71
N LYS A 63 5.18 -18.88 -3.49
CA LYS A 63 4.76 -17.55 -2.99
C LYS A 63 5.85 -16.81 -2.24
N THR A 64 7.02 -17.42 -2.06
CA THR A 64 8.13 -16.79 -1.33
C THR A 64 8.83 -15.80 -2.26
N ALA A 65 8.92 -14.54 -1.83
CA ALA A 65 9.59 -13.48 -2.56
C ALA A 65 10.83 -12.98 -1.81
N ARG A 66 11.88 -12.61 -2.54
CA ARG A 66 13.18 -12.17 -1.97
C ARG A 66 13.94 -11.26 -2.92
N ASN A 67 14.78 -10.38 -2.37
CA ASN A 67 15.56 -9.41 -3.15
C ASN A 67 17.03 -9.81 -3.40
N PHE A 68 17.51 -10.91 -2.83
CA PHE A 68 18.86 -11.45 -3.07
C PHE A 68 18.80 -12.73 -3.91
N SER A 69 19.91 -13.09 -4.59
CA SER A 69 20.07 -14.32 -5.38
C SER A 69 20.58 -15.47 -4.51
N LEU A 70 20.22 -16.73 -4.77
CA LEU A 70 20.59 -17.84 -3.87
C LEU A 70 22.01 -18.38 -4.13
N GLY A 71 22.66 -17.99 -5.24
CA GLY A 71 23.96 -18.52 -5.68
C GLY A 71 23.81 -19.79 -6.51
N HIS A 72 24.72 -19.99 -7.48
CA HIS A 72 24.69 -21.09 -8.46
C HIS A 72 25.26 -22.39 -7.88
N GLY A 73 24.39 -23.38 -7.70
CA GLY A 73 24.74 -24.81 -7.72
C GLY A 73 24.41 -25.51 -9.03
N ASP A 74 23.70 -24.84 -9.94
CA ASP A 74 23.48 -25.30 -11.32
C ASP A 74 23.42 -24.09 -12.24
N ALA A 75 24.24 -24.13 -13.29
CA ALA A 75 24.20 -23.21 -14.42
C ALA A 75 22.83 -23.33 -15.09
N GLY A 76 21.86 -22.54 -14.64
CA GLY A 76 20.46 -22.64 -15.06
C GLY A 76 19.42 -22.26 -14.00
N ALA A 77 19.80 -21.97 -12.74
CA ALA A 77 18.88 -21.50 -11.71
C ALA A 77 18.48 -20.02 -11.91
N ASP A 78 17.62 -19.87 -12.91
CA ASP A 78 16.71 -18.81 -13.33
C ASP A 78 16.43 -17.65 -12.33
N GLU A 79 16.37 -16.42 -12.87
CA GLU A 79 15.86 -15.24 -12.18
C GLU A 79 14.43 -15.43 -11.64
N SER A 80 13.71 -16.44 -12.16
CA SER A 80 12.37 -16.86 -11.75
C SER A 80 12.23 -17.23 -10.27
N GLY A 81 13.33 -17.56 -9.57
CA GLY A 81 13.29 -17.96 -8.16
C GLY A 81 13.20 -16.81 -7.13
N ARG A 82 13.12 -15.54 -7.57
CA ARG A 82 12.98 -14.38 -6.67
C ARG A 82 11.54 -13.95 -6.41
N ASN A 83 10.62 -14.28 -7.32
CA ASN A 83 9.20 -13.93 -7.25
C ASN A 83 8.93 -12.44 -6.92
N LEU A 84 9.70 -11.55 -7.55
CA LEU A 84 9.50 -10.11 -7.46
C LEU A 84 8.55 -9.67 -8.55
N TRP A 85 7.65 -8.74 -8.22
CA TRP A 85 6.86 -8.05 -9.23
C TRP A 85 7.70 -6.92 -9.81
N VAL A 86 7.77 -6.83 -11.15
CA VAL A 86 8.52 -5.79 -11.86
C VAL A 86 7.51 -4.84 -12.50
N ASP A 87 7.68 -3.54 -12.25
CA ASP A 87 6.83 -2.51 -12.85
C ASP A 87 7.30 -2.09 -14.25
N GLU A 88 6.52 -1.21 -14.90
CA GLU A 88 6.82 -0.69 -16.25
C GLU A 88 8.17 0.05 -16.34
N SER A 89 8.70 0.53 -15.22
CA SER A 89 10.00 1.21 -15.16
C SER A 89 11.17 0.23 -14.94
N GLY A 90 10.89 -1.05 -14.73
CA GLY A 90 11.88 -2.08 -14.41
C GLY A 90 12.21 -2.17 -12.91
N ALA A 91 11.53 -1.41 -12.05
CA ALA A 91 11.77 -1.49 -10.61
C ALA A 91 11.17 -2.79 -10.04
N SER A 92 11.88 -3.42 -9.10
CA SER A 92 11.48 -4.68 -8.48
C SER A 92 10.81 -4.47 -7.13
N TRP A 93 9.73 -5.22 -6.89
CA TRP A 93 8.86 -5.04 -5.72
C TRP A 93 8.50 -6.37 -5.07
N LEU A 94 8.52 -6.39 -3.74
CA LEU A 94 7.95 -7.45 -2.91
C LEU A 94 6.45 -7.18 -2.73
N ARG A 95 5.62 -8.21 -2.94
CA ARG A 95 4.18 -8.15 -2.63
C ARG A 95 3.92 -8.67 -1.23
N TRP A 96 3.32 -7.86 -0.37
CA TRP A 96 2.99 -8.26 1.00
C TRP A 96 1.69 -7.60 1.49
N CYS A 97 0.69 -8.41 1.84
CA CYS A 97 -0.61 -7.99 2.40
C CYS A 97 -1.30 -6.82 1.65
N GLY A 98 -1.25 -6.83 0.31
CA GLY A 98 -1.86 -5.78 -0.53
C GLY A 98 -1.01 -4.51 -0.69
N MET A 99 0.28 -4.57 -0.34
CA MET A 99 1.27 -3.54 -0.59
C MET A 99 2.38 -4.05 -1.51
N LEU A 100 3.01 -3.12 -2.21
CA LEU A 100 4.26 -3.28 -2.93
C LEU A 100 5.35 -2.61 -2.11
N ILE A 101 6.43 -3.31 -1.83
CA ILE A 101 7.60 -2.78 -1.13
C ILE A 101 8.76 -2.82 -2.11
N ASN A 102 9.33 -1.66 -2.43
CA ASN A 102 10.44 -1.57 -3.37
C ASN A 102 11.63 -2.34 -2.80
N ALA A 103 12.19 -3.25 -3.60
CA ALA A 103 13.23 -4.17 -3.17
C ALA A 103 14.58 -3.48 -2.86
N GLU A 104 14.76 -2.24 -3.33
CA GLU A 104 15.98 -1.44 -3.16
C GLU A 104 15.75 -0.25 -2.22
N THR A 105 14.68 0.52 -2.43
CA THR A 105 14.42 1.77 -1.68
C THR A 105 13.57 1.57 -0.43
N CYS A 106 12.94 0.39 -0.26
CA CYS A 106 11.96 0.09 0.77
C CYS A 106 10.73 1.02 0.78
N GLU A 107 10.52 1.81 -0.28
CA GLU A 107 9.31 2.60 -0.45
C GLU A 107 8.08 1.68 -0.59
N VAL A 108 6.95 2.12 -0.06
CA VAL A 108 5.73 1.34 0.05
C VAL A 108 4.64 1.93 -0.80
N GLU A 109 4.08 1.12 -1.70
CA GLU A 109 2.93 1.47 -2.51
C GLU A 109 1.75 0.53 -2.24
N SER A 110 0.54 0.98 -2.55
CA SER A 110 -0.63 0.10 -2.55
C SER A 110 -0.64 -0.80 -3.79
N ASP A 111 -0.83 -2.11 -3.61
CA ASP A 111 -0.97 -3.04 -4.73
C ASP A 111 -2.41 -3.03 -5.27
N TYR A 112 -2.62 -2.26 -6.34
CA TYR A 112 -3.87 -2.25 -7.10
C TYR A 112 -3.82 -3.11 -8.37
N SER A 113 -2.68 -3.74 -8.69
CA SER A 113 -2.47 -4.48 -9.94
C SER A 113 -3.49 -5.60 -10.14
N ARG A 114 -3.97 -6.21 -9.04
CA ARG A 114 -5.01 -7.25 -9.09
C ARG A 114 -6.35 -6.80 -9.68
N PHE A 115 -6.63 -5.50 -9.69
CA PHE A 115 -7.87 -4.95 -10.24
C PHE A 115 -7.74 -4.56 -11.72
N GLU A 116 -6.52 -4.51 -12.25
CA GLU A 116 -6.28 -4.11 -13.63
C GLU A 116 -6.72 -5.23 -14.58
N GLY A 117 -7.54 -4.88 -15.58
CA GLY A 117 -8.01 -5.83 -16.59
C GLY A 117 -8.95 -6.94 -16.07
N THR A 118 -9.37 -6.90 -14.80
CA THR A 118 -10.24 -7.94 -14.21
C THR A 118 -11.63 -7.42 -13.85
N THR A 119 -12.59 -8.34 -13.67
CA THR A 119 -13.93 -8.02 -13.13
C THR A 119 -13.93 -7.90 -11.61
N LEU A 120 -12.82 -8.24 -10.93
CA LEU A 120 -12.75 -8.35 -9.47
C LEU A 120 -13.19 -7.08 -8.76
N LEU A 121 -12.91 -5.91 -9.34
CA LEU A 121 -13.38 -4.65 -8.76
C LEU A 121 -14.91 -4.56 -8.75
N ARG A 122 -15.56 -4.90 -9.87
CA ARG A 122 -17.02 -4.93 -10.00
C ARG A 122 -17.63 -5.95 -9.05
N ASP A 123 -17.04 -7.14 -8.97
CA ASP A 123 -17.52 -8.22 -8.11
C ASP A 123 -17.37 -7.88 -6.61
N SER A 124 -16.41 -7.01 -6.26
CA SER A 124 -16.23 -6.50 -4.89
C SER A 124 -17.22 -5.40 -4.47
N ILE A 125 -18.07 -4.93 -5.38
CA ILE A 125 -18.99 -3.81 -5.12
C ILE A 125 -20.40 -4.36 -4.94
N SER A 126 -20.94 -4.22 -3.73
CA SER A 126 -22.37 -4.42 -3.50
C SER A 126 -23.15 -3.22 -4.05
N VAL A 127 -23.98 -3.42 -5.06
CA VAL A 127 -24.88 -2.38 -5.57
C VAL A 127 -26.00 -2.14 -4.55
N PRO A 128 -26.18 -0.92 -4.04
CA PRO A 128 -27.24 -0.62 -3.06
C PRO A 128 -28.65 -0.73 -3.63
N ARG A 129 -29.62 -1.10 -2.78
CA ARG A 129 -31.06 -1.03 -3.08
C ARG A 129 -31.58 0.41 -3.26
N LEU A 130 -30.91 1.38 -2.62
CA LEU A 130 -31.19 2.82 -2.72
C LEU A 130 -29.94 3.56 -3.22
N PRO A 131 -29.70 3.57 -4.54
CA PRO A 131 -28.46 4.05 -5.13
C PRO A 131 -28.11 5.50 -4.78
N GLY A 132 -29.05 6.44 -4.92
CA GLY A 132 -28.78 7.86 -4.70
C GLY A 132 -28.28 8.20 -3.27
N ARG A 133 -28.97 7.72 -2.23
CA ARG A 133 -28.65 8.10 -0.83
C ARG A 133 -27.39 7.44 -0.26
N THR A 134 -26.92 6.36 -0.88
CA THR A 134 -25.83 5.54 -0.32
C THR A 134 -24.51 5.66 -1.09
N LEU A 135 -24.51 6.31 -2.26
CA LEU A 135 -23.33 6.46 -3.12
C LEU A 135 -22.14 7.05 -2.36
N LYS A 136 -22.32 8.24 -1.77
CA LYS A 136 -21.30 8.93 -0.98
C LYS A 136 -20.76 8.05 0.15
N SER A 137 -21.65 7.52 0.98
CA SER A 137 -21.26 6.68 2.12
C SER A 137 -20.48 5.44 1.70
N LYS A 138 -20.88 4.78 0.60
CA LYS A 138 -20.18 3.60 0.06
C LYS A 138 -18.78 3.93 -0.46
N LEU A 139 -18.63 5.03 -1.20
CA LEU A 139 -17.31 5.48 -1.68
C LEU A 139 -16.40 5.87 -0.52
N CYS A 140 -16.90 6.67 0.41
CA CYS A 140 -16.17 7.11 1.60
C CYS A 140 -15.73 5.91 2.45
N TYR A 141 -16.61 4.93 2.68
CA TYR A 141 -16.28 3.74 3.46
C TYR A 141 -15.16 2.90 2.83
N ALA A 142 -15.21 2.73 1.50
CA ALA A 142 -14.15 2.02 0.78
C ALA A 142 -12.79 2.72 0.91
N LEU A 143 -12.78 4.05 0.87
CA LEU A 143 -11.57 4.85 1.09
C LEU A 143 -11.06 4.79 2.52
N VAL A 144 -11.95 4.80 3.52
CA VAL A 144 -11.55 4.69 4.93
C VAL A 144 -10.70 3.46 5.15
N PHE A 145 -11.09 2.30 4.62
CA PHE A 145 -10.33 1.06 4.77
C PHE A 145 -8.95 1.15 4.10
N ARG A 146 -8.90 1.62 2.84
CA ARG A 146 -7.66 1.68 2.05
C ARG A 146 -6.67 2.73 2.55
N CYS A 147 -7.15 3.89 2.99
CA CYS A 147 -6.32 4.97 3.52
C CYS A 147 -5.97 4.79 5.01
N SER A 148 -6.35 3.67 5.64
CA SER A 148 -6.03 3.42 7.06
C SER A 148 -4.66 2.81 7.29
N ASN A 149 -3.95 2.38 6.24
CA ASN A 149 -2.57 1.92 6.39
C ASN A 149 -1.60 3.11 6.47
N PRO A 150 -0.99 3.41 7.63
CA PRO A 150 -0.13 4.58 7.79
C PRO A 150 1.14 4.51 6.95
N LEU A 151 1.61 3.31 6.58
CA LEU A 151 2.83 3.12 5.79
C LEU A 151 2.76 3.80 4.42
N LEU A 152 1.57 3.96 3.85
CA LEU A 152 1.38 4.60 2.54
C LEU A 152 1.63 6.12 2.55
N PHE A 153 1.50 6.75 3.72
CA PHE A 153 1.66 8.18 3.91
C PHE A 153 2.86 8.56 4.80
N ASP A 154 3.63 7.56 5.22
CA ASP A 154 4.79 7.75 6.07
C ASP A 154 5.91 8.46 5.26
N THR A 155 6.27 9.66 5.71
CA THR A 155 7.27 10.51 5.04
C THR A 155 8.73 10.23 5.44
N ILE A 156 8.96 9.28 6.35
CA ILE A 156 10.29 8.79 6.69
C ILE A 156 10.67 7.67 5.74
N ILE A 157 9.71 6.77 5.46
CA ILE A 157 9.88 5.62 4.57
C ILE A 157 9.74 6.04 3.11
N ASN A 158 8.76 6.89 2.80
CA ASN A 158 8.44 7.25 1.43
C ASN A 158 8.90 8.66 1.08
N SER A 159 9.40 8.82 -0.15
CA SER A 159 9.58 10.12 -0.78
C SER A 159 8.24 10.82 -0.98
N ARG A 160 8.31 12.15 -1.17
CA ARG A 160 7.14 12.95 -1.51
C ARG A 160 6.45 12.45 -2.79
N ALA A 161 7.22 11.96 -3.76
CA ALA A 161 6.69 11.43 -5.01
C ALA A 161 5.83 10.18 -4.75
N THR A 162 6.36 9.24 -3.96
CA THR A 162 5.66 7.99 -3.61
C THR A 162 4.42 8.25 -2.76
N VAL A 163 4.48 9.17 -1.79
CA VAL A 163 3.28 9.58 -1.03
C VAL A 163 2.23 10.21 -1.97
N SER A 164 2.64 11.05 -2.93
CA SER A 164 1.72 11.64 -3.91
C SER A 164 1.11 10.58 -4.82
N LYS A 165 1.90 9.58 -5.23
CA LYS A 165 1.44 8.42 -6.01
C LYS A 165 0.43 7.59 -5.22
N ASN A 166 0.69 7.26 -3.96
CA ASN A 166 -0.26 6.55 -3.09
C ASN A 166 -1.59 7.29 -2.90
N ILE A 167 -1.54 8.61 -2.71
CA ILE A 167 -2.75 9.45 -2.67
C ILE A 167 -3.51 9.35 -4.00
N SER A 168 -2.81 9.48 -5.13
CA SER A 168 -3.41 9.38 -6.46
C SER A 168 -4.03 8.00 -6.71
N LEU A 169 -3.35 6.91 -6.32
CA LEU A 169 -3.84 5.54 -6.44
C LEU A 169 -5.11 5.31 -5.59
N CYS A 170 -5.19 5.88 -4.39
CA CYS A 170 -6.41 5.82 -3.58
C CYS A 170 -7.60 6.47 -4.30
N PHE A 171 -7.39 7.65 -4.88
CA PHE A 171 -8.43 8.33 -5.67
C PHE A 171 -8.77 7.60 -6.96
N HIS A 172 -7.77 7.07 -7.67
CA HIS A 172 -7.98 6.30 -8.89
C HIS A 172 -8.85 5.08 -8.63
N HIS A 173 -8.52 4.30 -7.59
CA HIS A 173 -9.35 3.17 -7.18
C HIS A 173 -10.76 3.59 -6.75
N CYS A 174 -10.91 4.72 -6.04
CA CYS A 174 -12.22 5.26 -5.70
C CYS A 174 -13.02 5.67 -6.95
N ALA A 175 -12.37 6.27 -7.95
CA ALA A 175 -12.99 6.68 -9.20
C ALA A 175 -13.45 5.46 -10.02
N MET A 176 -12.66 4.38 -10.05
CA MET A 176 -13.09 3.12 -10.69
C MET A 176 -14.31 2.51 -9.98
N ARG A 177 -14.39 2.60 -8.65
CA ARG A 177 -15.58 2.17 -7.90
C ARG A 177 -16.80 3.03 -8.21
N LEU A 178 -16.62 4.35 -8.31
CA LEU A 178 -17.68 5.25 -8.74
C LEU A 178 -18.17 4.86 -10.14
N GLU A 179 -17.26 4.63 -11.09
CA GLU A 179 -17.60 4.19 -12.46
C GLU A 179 -18.49 2.94 -12.45
N CYS A 180 -18.13 1.93 -11.65
CA CYS A 180 -18.92 0.72 -11.50
C CYS A 180 -20.30 0.97 -10.86
N LEU A 181 -20.40 1.88 -9.89
CA LEU A 181 -21.66 2.22 -9.21
C LEU A 181 -22.59 3.06 -10.09
N LEU A 182 -22.03 3.84 -11.02
CA LEU A 182 -22.78 4.59 -12.04
C LEU A 182 -23.24 3.69 -13.19
N ALA A 183 -22.60 2.53 -13.40
CA ALA A 183 -22.99 1.60 -14.45
C ALA A 183 -24.36 0.99 -14.15
N GLY A 184 -25.36 1.30 -14.98
CA GLY A 184 -26.71 0.74 -14.86
C GLY A 184 -27.64 1.49 -13.91
N THR A 185 -27.29 2.70 -13.46
CA THR A 185 -28.21 3.56 -12.69
C THR A 185 -28.00 5.03 -13.05
N GLN A 186 -29.09 5.77 -13.25
CA GLN A 186 -29.02 7.22 -13.41
C GLN A 186 -28.90 7.89 -12.04
N TYR A 187 -27.96 8.83 -11.92
CA TYR A 187 -27.76 9.63 -10.72
C TYR A 187 -27.80 11.11 -11.11
N ASP A 188 -28.37 11.92 -10.23
CA ASP A 188 -28.32 13.37 -10.37
C ASP A 188 -26.89 13.87 -10.18
N LEU A 189 -26.50 14.86 -10.99
CA LEU A 189 -25.17 15.47 -10.92
C LEU A 189 -24.77 15.91 -9.50
N PRO A 190 -25.64 16.56 -8.69
CA PRO A 190 -25.30 16.94 -7.32
C PRO A 190 -24.93 15.76 -6.42
N VAL A 191 -25.55 14.59 -6.62
CA VAL A 191 -25.26 13.39 -5.83
C VAL A 191 -23.86 12.85 -6.14
N ILE A 192 -23.47 12.89 -7.42
CA ILE A 192 -22.13 12.49 -7.86
C ILE A 192 -21.09 13.49 -7.34
N GLU A 193 -21.36 14.79 -7.45
CA GLU A 193 -20.49 15.84 -6.92
C GLU A 193 -20.28 15.69 -5.41
N GLU A 194 -21.34 15.47 -4.64
CA GLU A 194 -21.26 15.27 -3.19
C GLU A 194 -20.44 14.02 -2.82
N ALA A 195 -20.56 12.96 -3.62
CA ALA A 195 -19.81 11.73 -3.43
C ALA A 195 -18.29 11.92 -3.70
N ILE A 196 -17.95 12.65 -4.76
CA ILE A 196 -16.56 13.00 -5.08
C ILE A 196 -15.97 13.93 -4.02
N GLU A 197 -16.70 14.96 -3.59
CA GLU A 197 -16.27 15.86 -2.51
C GLU A 197 -16.05 15.09 -1.19
N GLY A 198 -16.95 14.15 -0.87
CA GLY A 198 -16.78 13.25 0.26
C GLY A 198 -15.48 12.45 0.18
N ALA A 199 -15.16 11.89 -1.00
CA ALA A 199 -13.91 11.18 -1.23
C ALA A 199 -12.67 12.08 -1.05
N LEU A 200 -12.67 13.28 -1.64
CA LEU A 200 -11.60 14.27 -1.49
C LEU A 200 -11.37 14.62 -0.02
N TRP A 201 -12.45 14.82 0.73
CA TRP A 201 -12.39 15.11 2.16
C TRP A 201 -11.84 13.94 2.98
N VAL A 202 -12.28 12.70 2.72
CA VAL A 202 -11.83 11.51 3.45
C VAL A 202 -10.32 11.31 3.30
N VAL A 203 -9.81 11.33 2.07
CA VAL A 203 -8.37 11.13 1.82
C VAL A 203 -7.55 12.25 2.45
N THR A 204 -7.99 13.51 2.30
CA THR A 204 -7.31 14.66 2.91
C THR A 204 -7.24 14.53 4.44
N ARG A 205 -8.34 14.11 5.08
CA ARG A 205 -8.38 13.90 6.54
C ARG A 205 -7.53 12.73 6.98
N LYS A 206 -7.57 11.60 6.26
CA LYS A 206 -6.76 10.41 6.57
C LYS A 206 -5.28 10.70 6.44
N TYR A 207 -4.87 11.40 5.38
CA TYR A 207 -3.51 11.88 5.21
C TYR A 207 -3.08 12.80 6.36
N ALA A 208 -3.89 13.81 6.69
CA ALA A 208 -3.59 14.73 7.79
C ALA A 208 -3.46 14.01 9.14
N ALA A 209 -4.34 13.03 9.41
CA ALA A 209 -4.28 12.21 10.61
C ALA A 209 -3.03 11.33 10.65
N ALA A 210 -2.64 10.70 9.53
CA ALA A 210 -1.42 9.90 9.43
C ALA A 210 -0.17 10.75 9.71
N ILE A 211 -0.08 11.94 9.11
CA ILE A 211 1.03 12.88 9.35
C ILE A 211 1.06 13.35 10.81
N LYS A 212 -0.09 13.59 11.44
CA LYS A 212 -0.16 13.95 12.85
C LYS A 212 0.36 12.81 13.73
N ALA A 213 -0.15 11.59 13.52
CA ALA A 213 0.27 10.41 14.26
C ALA A 213 1.78 10.12 14.06
N GLN A 214 2.29 10.26 12.84
CA GLN A 214 3.71 10.12 12.55
C GLN A 214 4.55 11.09 13.38
N LYS A 215 4.18 12.38 13.42
CA LYS A 215 4.89 13.39 14.22
C LYS A 215 4.88 13.08 15.71
N GLU A 216 3.77 12.57 16.23
CA GLU A 216 3.67 12.15 17.64
C GLU A 216 4.59 10.95 17.91
N GLN A 217 4.59 9.93 17.04
CA GLN A 217 5.47 8.76 17.15
C GLN A 217 6.96 9.14 17.09
N MET A 218 7.33 10.08 16.22
CA MET A 218 8.70 10.57 16.08
C MET A 218 9.26 11.25 17.34
N GLN A 219 8.44 11.55 18.35
CA GLN A 219 8.94 12.08 19.63
C GLN A 219 9.63 11.01 20.46
N ALA A 220 9.26 9.74 20.25
CA ALA A 220 9.77 8.60 21.00
C ALA A 220 11.31 8.43 20.82
N PRO A 221 12.04 8.07 21.89
CA PRO A 221 13.49 7.85 21.80
C PRO A 221 13.91 6.80 20.75
N SER A 222 13.04 5.82 20.48
CA SER A 222 13.27 4.75 19.50
C SER A 222 13.50 5.25 18.06
N TYR A 223 13.03 6.45 17.72
CA TYR A 223 13.23 7.04 16.40
C TYR A 223 14.65 7.58 16.17
N GLY A 224 15.50 7.63 17.21
CA GLY A 224 16.92 8.02 17.07
C GLY A 224 17.11 9.33 16.30
N GLY A 225 17.88 9.29 15.21
CA GLY A 225 18.14 10.46 14.34
C GLY A 225 16.94 10.96 13.53
N TYR A 226 15.83 10.20 13.48
CA TYR A 226 14.59 10.62 12.84
C TYR A 226 13.70 11.45 13.76
N ARG A 227 14.05 11.58 15.05
CA ARG A 227 13.26 12.35 16.01
C ARG A 227 13.14 13.80 15.58
N ASN A 228 11.92 14.33 15.64
CA ASN A 228 11.60 15.71 15.25
C ASN A 228 12.06 16.12 13.84
N ARG A 229 12.36 15.15 12.94
CA ARG A 229 12.74 15.45 11.56
C ARG A 229 11.62 16.23 10.86
N HIS A 230 12.02 17.18 10.01
CA HIS A 230 11.05 17.94 9.23
C HIS A 230 10.28 17.04 8.25
N VAL A 231 8.95 17.05 8.37
CA VAL A 231 8.03 16.31 7.50
C VAL A 231 7.59 17.19 6.33
N ARG A 232 8.01 16.84 5.12
CA ARG A 232 7.63 17.54 3.87
C ARG A 232 6.20 17.18 3.44
N LYS A 233 5.22 17.84 4.06
CA LYS A 233 3.78 17.58 3.82
C LYS A 233 3.33 17.96 2.41
N ILE A 234 2.38 17.22 1.88
CA ILE A 234 1.65 17.58 0.66
C ILE A 234 0.52 18.55 1.07
N PRO A 235 0.45 19.77 0.49
CA PRO A 235 -0.60 20.72 0.77
C PRO A 235 -1.99 20.16 0.42
N PRO A 236 -3.05 20.50 1.17
CA PRO A 236 -4.42 20.05 0.87
C PRO A 236 -4.89 20.37 -0.56
N ASN A 237 -4.50 21.53 -1.11
CA ASN A 237 -4.83 21.90 -2.49
C ASN A 237 -4.19 20.93 -3.50
N GLN A 238 -2.96 20.48 -3.25
CA GLN A 238 -2.29 19.50 -4.09
C GLN A 238 -2.96 18.11 -3.97
N ILE A 239 -3.37 17.69 -2.78
CA ILE A 239 -4.15 16.45 -2.57
C ILE A 239 -5.46 16.51 -3.36
N ARG A 240 -6.16 17.65 -3.27
CA ARG A 240 -7.40 17.89 -4.01
C ARG A 240 -7.19 17.82 -5.52
N ALA A 241 -6.13 18.46 -6.03
CA ALA A 241 -5.79 18.42 -7.45
C ALA A 241 -5.44 17.00 -7.92
N LEU A 242 -4.70 16.22 -7.13
CA LEU A 242 -4.41 14.81 -7.41
C LEU A 242 -5.70 13.98 -7.49
N GLY A 243 -6.64 14.23 -6.57
CA GLY A 243 -7.93 13.55 -6.57
C GLY A 243 -8.78 13.89 -7.78
N ILE A 244 -8.96 15.17 -8.11
CA ILE A 244 -9.72 15.60 -9.28
C ILE A 244 -9.13 15.00 -10.57
N LYS A 245 -7.80 15.05 -10.73
CA LYS A 245 -7.10 14.42 -11.87
C LYS A 245 -7.37 12.91 -11.95
N ALA A 246 -7.31 12.20 -10.83
CA ALA A 246 -7.57 10.77 -10.81
C ALA A 246 -9.01 10.42 -11.20
N PHE A 247 -10.00 11.20 -10.74
CA PHE A 247 -11.40 11.03 -11.15
C PHE A 247 -11.59 11.31 -12.65
N LEU A 248 -11.01 12.40 -13.17
CA LEU A 248 -11.05 12.72 -14.60
C LEU A 248 -10.49 11.59 -15.45
N ASN A 249 -9.29 11.11 -15.12
CA ASN A 249 -8.61 10.03 -15.85
C ASN A 249 -9.45 8.75 -15.98
N VAL A 250 -10.30 8.45 -15.00
CA VAL A 250 -11.19 7.28 -15.04
C VAL A 250 -12.49 7.57 -15.78
N LEU A 251 -13.12 8.72 -15.49
CA LEU A 251 -14.43 9.05 -16.06
C LEU A 251 -14.35 9.39 -17.56
N GLU A 252 -13.23 9.96 -18.02
CA GLU A 252 -12.99 10.26 -19.44
C GLU A 252 -12.85 8.99 -20.30
N ARG A 253 -12.29 7.90 -19.75
CA ARG A 253 -12.19 6.61 -20.46
C ARG A 253 -13.55 6.00 -20.80
N ARG A 254 -14.61 6.36 -20.07
CA ARG A 254 -15.99 5.88 -20.28
C ARG A 254 -16.98 7.03 -20.13
N ARG A 255 -16.85 7.99 -21.05
CA ARG A 255 -17.51 9.29 -21.04
C ARG A 255 -19.04 9.24 -21.25
N GLN A 256 -19.56 8.18 -21.85
CA GLN A 256 -20.99 8.05 -22.16
C GLN A 256 -21.86 8.29 -20.91
N GLY A 257 -22.71 9.33 -20.97
CA GLY A 257 -23.63 9.71 -19.87
C GLY A 257 -22.97 10.44 -18.70
N LYS A 258 -21.70 10.84 -18.80
CA LYS A 258 -20.93 11.47 -17.70
C LYS A 258 -20.36 12.85 -18.06
N ASP A 259 -20.75 13.40 -19.22
CA ASP A 259 -20.21 14.67 -19.75
C ASP A 259 -20.29 15.83 -18.75
N LYS A 260 -21.46 16.02 -18.14
CA LYS A 260 -21.68 17.10 -17.16
C LYS A 260 -20.76 16.99 -15.94
N VAL A 261 -20.47 15.76 -15.48
CA VAL A 261 -19.57 15.49 -14.35
C VAL A 261 -18.13 15.82 -14.75
N VAL A 262 -17.71 15.38 -15.93
CA VAL A 262 -16.36 15.64 -16.46
C VAL A 262 -16.13 17.15 -16.62
N GLU A 263 -17.06 17.87 -17.25
CA GLU A 263 -16.97 19.33 -17.42
C GLU A 263 -16.91 20.07 -16.07
N ARG A 264 -17.64 19.58 -15.06
CA ARG A 264 -17.58 20.13 -13.70
C ARG A 264 -16.20 19.93 -13.08
N LEU A 265 -15.66 18.71 -13.13
CA LEU A 265 -14.35 18.38 -12.58
C LEU A 265 -13.22 19.16 -13.29
N GLN A 266 -13.32 19.34 -14.60
CA GLN A 266 -12.38 20.17 -15.36
C GLN A 266 -12.39 21.63 -14.89
N ARG A 267 -13.58 22.21 -14.63
CA ARG A 267 -13.71 23.55 -14.04
C ARG A 267 -13.10 23.64 -12.64
N MET A 268 -13.35 22.64 -11.79
CA MET A 268 -12.78 22.58 -10.43
C MET A 268 -11.25 22.43 -10.45
N LEU A 269 -10.70 21.72 -11.44
CA LEU A 269 -9.26 21.59 -11.61
C LEU A 269 -8.62 22.92 -12.02
N LYS A 270 -9.23 23.63 -12.99
CA LYS A 270 -8.77 24.95 -13.43
C LYS A 270 -8.73 25.94 -12.26
N SER A 271 -9.81 26.04 -11.49
CA SER A 271 -9.85 26.91 -10.31
C SER A 271 -8.86 26.51 -9.22
N SER A 272 -8.47 25.23 -9.14
CA SER A 272 -7.47 24.77 -8.16
C SER A 272 -6.04 25.10 -8.60
N ASN A 273 -5.77 25.20 -9.90
CA ASN A 273 -4.45 25.57 -10.44
C ASN A 273 -4.22 27.08 -10.43
N GLU A 274 -5.27 27.91 -10.47
CA GLU A 274 -5.17 29.37 -10.36
C GLU A 274 -4.80 29.85 -8.94
N VAL A 275 -4.86 28.96 -7.95
CA VAL A 275 -4.63 29.24 -6.52
C VAL A 275 -3.26 28.73 -6.03
N ILE A 276 -2.47 28.10 -6.92
CA ILE A 276 -1.12 27.56 -6.63
C ILE A 276 -0.08 28.46 -7.27
#